data_AF-A0A453JGL7-F1
#
_entry.id   AF-A0A453JGL7-F1
#
_cell.length_a   1.000
_cell.length_b   1.000
_cell.length_c   1.000
_cell.angle_alpha   90.00
_cell.angle_beta   90.00
_cell.angle_gamma   90.00
#
_symmetry.space_group_name_H-M   'P 1'
#
loop_
_entity.id
_entity.type
_entity.pdbx_description
1 polymer ?
#
loop_
_entity_poly.entity_id
_entity_poly.type
_entity_poly.pdbx_seq_one_letter_code
_entity_poly.pdbx_strand_id
1 'polypeptide(L)'
;KMDNFDAKLLSNRSLCWLRMGDGQRAFDDATKCKRLRPKWAKAHYRQGSALMFMKKYAAAYSALSRALELDPESEETEKLFWEAMELK
;
A
#
# COMPACT_ATOMS: atom_id res chain seq x y z
N LYS A 1 21.58 -18.11 -2.14
CA LYS A 1 20.87 -17.68 -0.91
C LYS A 1 19.73 -16.77 -1.35
N MET A 2 18.53 -17.33 -1.51
CA MET A 2 17.34 -16.53 -1.81
C MET A 2 16.93 -15.83 -0.52
N ASP A 3 17.03 -14.50 -0.50
CA ASP A 3 16.46 -13.70 0.57
C ASP A 3 14.95 -13.89 0.57
N ASN A 4 14.48 -14.76 1.45
CA ASN A 4 13.08 -15.04 1.70
C ASN A 4 12.49 -13.86 2.50
N PHE A 5 12.46 -12.67 1.90
CA PHE A 5 11.81 -11.51 2.52
C PHE A 5 10.33 -11.83 2.68
N ASP A 6 9.89 -12.13 3.90
CA ASP A 6 8.48 -12.31 4.22
C ASP A 6 7.72 -11.04 3.82
N ALA A 7 6.64 -11.20 3.05
CA ALA A 7 5.74 -10.11 2.68
C ALA A 7 5.31 -9.29 3.91
N LYS A 8 5.15 -9.92 5.08
CA LYS A 8 4.85 -9.23 6.34
C LYS A 8 5.97 -8.29 6.76
N LEU A 9 7.23 -8.71 6.67
CA LEU A 9 8.39 -7.88 7.00
C LEU A 9 8.47 -6.66 6.07
N LEU A 10 8.29 -6.87 4.76
CA LEU A 10 8.24 -5.78 3.78
C LEU A 10 7.08 -4.82 4.04
N SER A 11 5.90 -5.34 4.40
CA SER A 11 4.74 -4.52 4.77
C SER A 11 5.01 -3.65 6.01
N ASN A 12 5.68 -4.20 7.02
CA ASN A 12 6.04 -3.45 8.22
C ASN A 12 7.12 -2.40 7.92
N ARG A 13 8.14 -2.75 7.13
CA ARG A 13 9.20 -1.82 6.75
C ARG A 13 8.68 -0.69 5.86
N SER A 14 7.74 -0.98 4.96
CA SER A 14 7.01 0.02 4.17
C SER A 14 6.31 1.06 5.07
N LEU A 15 5.62 0.62 6.12
CA LEU A 15 5.03 1.52 7.11
C LEU A 15 6.09 2.36 7.84
N CYS A 16 7.22 1.77 8.21
CA CYS A 16 8.31 2.51 8.85
C CYS A 16 8.85 3.61 7.92
N TRP A 17 9.05 3.31 6.63
CA TRP A 17 9.46 4.31 5.64
C TRP A 17 8.46 5.46 5.51
N LEU A 18 7.16 5.15 5.46
CA LEU A 18 6.10 6.18 5.48
C LEU A 18 6.21 7.09 6.71
N ARG A 19 6.40 6.50 7.90
CA ARG A 19 6.55 7.27 9.15
C ARG A 19 7.83 8.10 9.19
N MET A 20 8.87 7.68 8.47
CA MET A 20 10.11 8.44 8.28
C MET A 20 10.01 9.48 7.15
N GLY A 21 8.85 9.63 6.51
CA GLY A 21 8.63 10.59 5.44
C GLY A 21 9.21 10.15 4.08
N ASP A 22 9.61 8.90 3.94
CA ASP A 22 10.13 8.36 2.68
C ASP A 22 9.09 7.52 1.94
N GLY A 23 8.23 8.21 1.19
CA GLY A 23 7.19 7.57 0.39
C GLY A 23 7.73 6.64 -0.69
N GLN A 24 8.90 6.92 -1.27
CA GLN A 24 9.45 6.11 -2.36
C GLN A 24 9.92 4.75 -1.85
N ARG A 25 10.70 4.70 -0.75
CA ARG A 25 11.10 3.43 -0.14
C ARG A 25 9.91 2.65 0.39
N ALA A 26 8.90 3.35 0.91
CA ALA A 26 7.65 2.70 1.31
C ALA A 26 6.93 2.03 0.13
N PHE A 27 6.85 2.71 -1.00
CA PHE A 27 6.24 2.21 -2.23
C PHE A 27 6.99 0.99 -2.78
N ASP A 28 8.32 1.02 -2.78
CA ASP A 28 9.14 -0.08 -3.28
C ASP A 28 8.93 -1.37 -2.46
N ASP A 29 8.90 -1.23 -1.13
CA ASP A 29 8.63 -2.35 -0.23
C ASP A 29 7.19 -2.86 -0.35
N ALA A 30 6.21 -1.95 -0.48
CA ALA A 30 4.82 -2.33 -0.73
C ALA A 30 4.66 -3.07 -2.07
N THR A 31 5.37 -2.65 -3.11
CA THR A 31 5.36 -3.29 -4.43
C THR A 31 5.96 -4.69 -4.38
N LYS A 32 7.08 -4.88 -3.67
CA LYS A 32 7.66 -6.21 -3.42
C LYS A 32 6.70 -7.09 -2.62
N CYS A 33 6.08 -6.55 -1.58
CA CYS A 33 5.06 -7.23 -0.77
C CYS A 33 3.89 -7.72 -1.64
N LYS A 34 3.35 -6.84 -2.51
CA LYS A 34 2.28 -7.19 -3.46
C LYS A 34 2.72 -8.30 -4.43
N ARG A 35 3.95 -8.26 -4.94
CA ARG A 35 4.46 -9.30 -5.83
C ARG A 35 4.54 -10.67 -5.14
N LEU A 36 4.90 -10.70 -3.86
CA LEU A 36 4.98 -11.93 -3.07
C LEU A 36 3.59 -12.46 -2.68
N ARG A 37 2.65 -11.56 -2.36
CA ARG A 37 1.28 -11.93 -1.97
C ARG A 37 0.25 -11.03 -2.67
N PRO A 38 -0.08 -11.29 -3.95
CA PRO A 38 -0.94 -10.42 -4.75
C PRO A 38 -2.40 -10.40 -4.30
N LYS A 39 -2.85 -11.40 -3.52
CA LYS A 39 -4.20 -11.48 -2.93
C LYS A 39 -4.24 -11.01 -1.47
N TRP A 40 -3.19 -10.35 -0.98
CA TRP A 40 -3.17 -9.84 0.38
C TRP A 40 -3.57 -8.37 0.40
N ALA A 41 -4.76 -8.05 0.91
CA ALA A 41 -5.31 -6.69 0.93
C ALA A 41 -4.31 -5.66 1.50
N LYS A 42 -3.66 -6.00 2.62
CA LYS A 42 -2.66 -5.14 3.27
C LYS A 42 -1.48 -4.74 2.37
N ALA A 43 -1.10 -5.57 1.39
CA ALA A 43 -0.04 -5.23 0.45
C ALA A 43 -0.45 -4.08 -0.49
N HIS A 44 -1.69 -4.14 -0.99
CA HIS A 44 -2.27 -3.09 -1.83
C HIS A 44 -2.56 -1.82 -1.02
N TYR A 45 -3.07 -1.96 0.21
CA TYR A 45 -3.24 -0.84 1.13
C TYR A 45 -1.91 -0.09 1.36
N ARG A 46 -0.82 -0.79 1.70
CA ARG A 46 0.50 -0.16 1.87
C ARG A 46 0.98 0.58 0.61
N GLN A 47 0.70 0.01 -0.56
CA GLN A 47 1.03 0.65 -1.83
C GLN A 47 0.20 1.93 -2.01
N GLY A 48 -1.10 1.87 -1.73
CA GLY A 48 -2.02 3.00 -1.72
C GLY A 48 -1.56 4.11 -0.77
N SER A 49 -1.25 3.80 0.49
CA SER A 49 -0.75 4.77 1.47
C SER A 49 0.55 5.43 1.03
N ALA A 50 1.49 4.67 0.45
CA ALA A 50 2.73 5.24 -0.08
C ALA A 50 2.47 6.20 -1.24
N LEU A 51 1.54 5.85 -2.14
CA LEU A 51 1.15 6.71 -3.26
C LEU A 51 0.40 7.97 -2.79
N MET A 52 -0.46 7.86 -1.77
CA MET A 52 -1.11 9.01 -1.13
C MET A 52 -0.07 9.99 -0.58
N PHE A 53 0.92 9.47 0.16
CA PHE A 53 2.01 10.28 0.70
C PHE A 53 2.79 10.99 -0.40
N MET A 54 3.04 10.31 -1.52
CA MET A 54 3.70 10.87 -2.70
C MET A 54 2.79 11.75 -3.57
N LYS A 55 1.54 12.00 -3.16
CA LYS A 55 0.53 12.77 -3.90
C LYS A 55 0.22 12.21 -5.30
N LYS A 56 0.40 10.90 -5.49
CA LYS A 56 0.07 10.16 -6.73
C LYS A 56 -1.35 9.59 -6.62
N TYR A 57 -2.33 10.48 -6.47
CA TYR A 57 -3.69 10.13 -6.05
C TYR A 57 -4.42 9.17 -7.00
N ALA A 58 -4.30 9.35 -8.32
CA ALA A 58 -4.90 8.43 -9.29
C ALA A 58 -4.38 6.98 -9.13
N ALA A 59 -3.07 6.81 -8.93
CA ALA A 59 -2.49 5.49 -8.70
C ALA A 59 -2.85 4.94 -7.30
N ALA A 60 -2.95 5.83 -6.30
CA ALA A 60 -3.38 5.45 -4.95
C ALA A 60 -4.82 4.90 -4.98
N TYR A 61 -5.72 5.60 -5.67
CA TYR A 61 -7.11 5.19 -5.87
C TYR A 61 -7.19 3.76 -6.47
N SER A 62 -6.43 3.47 -7.52
CA SER A 62 -6.40 2.12 -8.11
C SER A 62 -5.87 1.05 -7.14
N ALA A 63 -4.83 1.37 -6.37
CA ALA A 63 -4.29 0.44 -5.38
C ALA A 63 -5.28 0.18 -4.23
N LEU A 64 -5.95 1.22 -3.74
CA LEU A 64 -6.91 1.14 -2.64
C LEU A 64 -8.21 0.47 -3.06
N SER A 65 -8.65 0.69 -4.31
CA SER A 65 -9.75 -0.07 -4.91
C SER A 65 -9.46 -1.57 -4.87
N ARG A 66 -8.24 -1.98 -5.26
CA ARG A 66 -7.86 -3.40 -5.19
C ARG A 66 -7.74 -3.93 -3.75
N ALA A 67 -7.35 -3.08 -2.80
CA ALA A 67 -7.33 -3.44 -1.39
C ALA A 67 -8.75 -3.70 -0.86
N LEU A 68 -9.72 -2.84 -1.17
CA LEU A 68 -11.13 -3.03 -0.81
C LEU A 68 -11.78 -4.24 -1.48
N GLU A 69 -11.45 -4.52 -2.74
CA GLU A 69 -11.93 -5.74 -3.41
C GLU A 69 -11.47 -7.03 -2.69
N LEU A 70 -10.33 -6.98 -1.99
CA LEU A 70 -9.78 -8.12 -1.26
C LEU A 70 -10.22 -8.15 0.22
N ASP A 71 -10.55 -7.00 0.79
CA ASP A 71 -11.00 -6.82 2.17
C ASP A 71 -11.99 -5.65 2.25
N PRO A 72 -13.28 -5.91 1.92
CA PRO A 72 -14.29 -4.85 1.82
C PRO A 72 -14.67 -4.21 3.16
N GLU A 73 -14.38 -4.89 4.28
CA GLU A 73 -14.75 -4.44 5.63
C GLU A 73 -13.68 -3.52 6.25
N SER A 74 -12.60 -3.23 5.51
CA SER A 74 -11.51 -2.39 6.00
C SER A 74 -11.86 -0.91 5.97
N GLU A 75 -12.41 -0.40 7.08
CA GLU A 75 -12.73 1.03 7.27
C GLU A 75 -11.52 1.96 6.98
N GLU A 76 -10.31 1.55 7.39
CA GLU A 76 -9.09 2.31 7.14
C GLU A 76 -8.78 2.43 5.64
N THR A 77 -9.01 1.35 4.88
CA THR A 77 -8.82 1.34 3.44
C THR A 77 -9.91 2.16 2.75
N GLU A 78 -11.16 2.05 3.20
CA GLU A 78 -12.29 2.79 2.65
C GLU A 78 -12.10 4.30 2.80
N LYS A 79 -11.73 4.76 4.00
CA LYS A 79 -11.45 6.17 4.25
C LYS A 79 -10.39 6.71 3.29
N LEU A 80 -9.27 6.00 3.16
CA LEU A 80 -8.16 6.43 2.32
C LEU A 80 -8.52 6.35 0.82
N PHE A 81 -9.38 5.41 0.43
CA PHE A 81 -9.89 5.28 -0.93
C PHE A 81 -10.71 6.50 -1.34
N TRP A 82 -11.64 6.94 -0.48
CA TRP A 82 -12.44 8.13 -0.76
C TRP A 82 -11.58 9.39 -0.79
N GLU A 83 -10.63 9.53 0.13
CA GLU A 83 -9.65 10.63 0.11
C GLU A 83 -8.85 10.65 -1.22
N ALA A 84 -8.37 9.47 -1.67
CA ALA A 84 -7.68 9.35 -2.96
C ALA A 84 -8.59 9.69 -4.15
N MET A 85 -9.89 9.42 -4.05
CA MET A 85 -10.87 9.73 -5.09
C MET A 85 -11.16 11.22 -5.21
N GLU A 86 -11.19 11.94 -4.09
CA GLU A 86 -11.41 13.39 -4.07
C GLU A 86 -10.20 14.17 -4.57
N LEU A 87 -8.99 13.65 -4.34
CA LEU A 87 -7.74 14.33 -4.67
C LEU A 87 -7.17 14.00 -6.06
N LYS A 88 -7.70 13.00 -6.77
CA LYS A 88 -7.20 12.58 -8.10
C LYS A 88 -7.71 13.45 -9.23
#